data_AF-A0A151NL41-F1
#
_entry.id   AF-A0A151NL41-F1
#
_cell.length_a   1.000
_cell.length_b   1.000
_cell.length_c   1.000
_cell.angle_alpha   90.00
_cell.angle_beta   90.00
_cell.angle_gamma   90.00
#
_symmetry.space_group_name_H-M   'P 1'
#
loop_
_entity.id
_entity.type
_entity.pdbx_description
1 polymer ?
#
loop_
_entity_poly.entity_id
_entity_poly.type
_entity_poly.pdbx_seq_one_letter_code
_entity_poly.pdbx_strand_id
1 'polypeptide(L)'
;MIYFEDGKWLNENSSLPVQPSSPSSSQQKKLNQSLRKENQILREENHALRQENRACRVENKAFHQENQTIREENKILWEENKIFQEKKKNLEKQSVLEKQENALRKQNKALREEIIALKKQEIAFAMEEKALQHEIMALWEENKAFQEQIKVLHKDDKALREEEKALREEKIALHEEKLSIQEEYKALTEENTALNNEKKALLEENKALQDLNKTLCGGE
;
A
#
# COMPACT_ATOMS: atom_id res chain seq x y z
N MET A 1 67.95 -113.57 20.45
CA MET A 1 66.99 -113.65 21.58
C MET A 1 67.79 -114.34 22.69
N ILE A 2 68.00 -113.69 23.84
CA ILE A 2 68.88 -114.25 24.88
C ILE A 2 67.98 -114.94 25.89
N TYR A 3 68.20 -116.24 26.13
CA TYR A 3 67.44 -117.02 27.10
C TYR A 3 68.40 -117.78 28.03
N PHE A 4 67.94 -118.03 29.26
CA PHE A 4 68.73 -118.61 30.35
C PHE A 4 68.23 -120.01 30.65
N GLU A 5 69.11 -120.99 30.51
CA GLU A 5 68.84 -122.38 30.88
C GLU A 5 70.11 -122.99 31.47
N ASP A 6 70.00 -123.70 32.60
CA ASP A 6 71.08 -124.38 33.32
C ASP A 6 72.33 -123.55 33.63
N GLY A 7 72.13 -122.32 34.12
CA GLY A 7 73.16 -121.54 34.81
C GLY A 7 74.23 -120.92 33.91
N LYS A 8 74.08 -120.92 32.59
CA LYS A 8 74.91 -120.13 31.65
C LYS A 8 74.04 -119.48 30.57
N TRP A 9 74.26 -118.20 30.31
CA TRP A 9 73.63 -117.48 29.20
C TRP A 9 74.40 -117.77 27.89
N LEU A 10 73.73 -118.36 26.89
CA LEU A 10 74.25 -118.53 25.54
C LEU A 10 73.27 -117.91 24.53
N ASN A 11 73.81 -117.20 23.54
CA ASN A 11 73.04 -116.43 22.56
C ASN A 11 73.26 -117.02 21.16
N GLU A 12 72.24 -117.69 20.62
CA GLU A 12 72.20 -118.11 19.22
C GLU A 12 71.82 -116.93 18.32
N ASN A 13 72.85 -116.20 17.91
CA ASN A 13 72.96 -115.54 16.61
C ASN A 13 74.34 -114.86 16.54
N SER A 14 75.37 -115.70 16.43
CA SER A 14 76.69 -115.31 15.92
C SER A 14 76.61 -115.12 14.41
N SER A 15 75.90 -114.08 13.99
CA SER A 15 76.12 -113.46 12.68
C SER A 15 76.27 -111.99 12.95
N LEU A 16 77.53 -111.58 13.01
CA LEU A 16 77.96 -110.20 13.04
C LEU A 16 77.10 -109.39 12.07
N PRO A 17 76.22 -108.48 12.53
CA PRO A 17 75.93 -107.33 11.71
C PRO A 17 77.24 -106.57 11.72
N VAL A 18 77.93 -106.64 10.58
CA VAL A 18 79.05 -105.79 10.19
C VAL A 18 78.91 -104.48 10.95
N GLN A 19 79.75 -104.31 11.98
CA GLN A 19 79.89 -103.00 12.60
C GLN A 19 80.02 -102.03 11.45
N PRO A 20 79.20 -100.95 11.36
CA PRO A 20 79.49 -99.93 10.37
C PRO A 20 80.93 -99.57 10.65
N SER A 21 81.80 -99.94 9.71
CA SER A 21 83.25 -99.90 9.89
C SER A 21 83.52 -98.51 10.42
N SER A 22 84.10 -98.42 11.63
CA SER A 22 84.51 -97.15 12.23
C SER A 22 85.10 -96.35 11.08
N PRO A 23 84.44 -95.27 10.64
CA PRO A 23 84.70 -94.73 9.31
C PRO A 23 86.20 -94.52 9.22
N SER A 24 86.84 -95.05 8.18
CA SER A 24 88.27 -94.82 7.98
C SER A 24 88.53 -93.34 8.26
N SER A 25 89.61 -92.97 8.95
CA SER A 25 89.88 -91.58 9.40
C SER A 25 89.55 -90.51 8.32
N SER A 26 89.68 -90.88 7.04
CA SER A 26 89.24 -90.13 5.85
C SER A 26 87.71 -89.94 5.70
N GLN A 27 86.87 -90.98 5.85
CA GLN A 27 85.40 -90.90 5.79
C GLN A 27 84.81 -90.11 6.97
N GLN A 28 85.34 -90.30 8.19
CA GLN A 28 84.91 -89.54 9.38
C GLN A 28 85.27 -88.06 9.26
N LYS A 29 86.41 -87.74 8.64
CA LYS A 29 86.80 -86.36 8.28
C LYS A 29 85.85 -85.74 7.26
N LYS A 30 85.48 -86.45 6.19
CA LYS A 30 84.52 -85.98 5.17
C LYS A 30 83.13 -85.71 5.76
N LEU A 31 82.63 -86.61 6.60
CA LEU A 31 81.34 -86.45 7.28
C LEU A 31 81.35 -85.24 8.23
N ASN A 32 82.41 -85.08 9.04
CA ASN A 32 82.59 -83.91 9.90
C ASN A 32 82.75 -82.60 9.09
N GLN A 33 83.37 -82.66 7.91
CA GLN A 33 83.42 -81.51 6.99
C GLN A 33 82.04 -81.16 6.45
N SER A 34 81.22 -82.15 6.10
CA SER A 34 79.85 -81.97 5.63
C SER A 34 78.97 -81.36 6.74
N LEU A 35 79.00 -81.94 7.94
CA LEU A 35 78.29 -81.43 9.12
C LEU A 35 78.71 -80.01 9.49
N ARG A 36 79.99 -79.65 9.32
CA ARG A 36 80.47 -78.28 9.52
C ARG A 36 79.90 -77.31 8.48
N LYS A 37 79.83 -77.71 7.21
CA LYS A 37 79.20 -76.90 6.14
C LYS A 37 77.70 -76.74 6.38
N GLU A 38 77.01 -77.80 6.76
CA GLU A 38 75.58 -77.77 7.09
C GLU A 38 75.28 -76.89 8.30
N ASN A 39 76.07 -77.00 9.38
CA ASN A 39 75.97 -76.09 10.53
C ASN A 39 76.28 -74.64 10.16
N GLN A 40 77.18 -74.40 9.21
CA GLN A 40 77.47 -73.06 8.70
C GLN A 40 76.26 -72.49 7.94
N ILE A 41 75.65 -73.28 7.05
CA ILE A 41 74.43 -72.90 6.32
C ILE A 41 73.27 -72.63 7.29
N LEU A 42 73.01 -73.52 8.26
CA LEU A 42 71.95 -73.33 9.27
C LEU A 42 72.16 -72.07 10.12
N ARG A 43 73.42 -71.69 10.38
CA ARG A 43 73.74 -70.42 11.06
C ARG A 43 73.46 -69.20 10.18
N GLU A 44 73.78 -69.28 8.90
CA GLU A 44 73.49 -68.24 7.91
C GLU A 44 71.98 -68.07 7.71
N GLU A 45 71.23 -69.17 7.61
CA GLU A 45 69.75 -69.15 7.55
C GLU A 45 69.13 -68.59 8.83
N ASN A 46 69.59 -69.02 10.01
CA ASN A 46 69.14 -68.43 11.28
C ASN A 46 69.45 -66.92 11.37
N HIS A 47 70.60 -66.50 10.84
CA HIS A 47 70.95 -65.09 10.77
C HIS A 47 69.99 -64.35 9.82
N ALA A 48 69.72 -64.89 8.63
CA ALA A 48 68.77 -64.33 7.67
C ALA A 48 67.35 -64.21 8.26
N LEU A 49 66.83 -65.27 8.88
CA LEU A 49 65.52 -65.28 9.56
C LEU A 49 65.44 -64.24 10.69
N ARG A 50 66.54 -63.99 11.41
CA ARG A 50 66.59 -62.94 12.44
C ARG A 50 66.53 -61.54 11.83
N GLN A 51 67.16 -61.33 10.67
CA GLN A 51 67.08 -60.05 9.95
C GLN A 51 65.67 -59.83 9.41
N GLU A 52 65.04 -60.85 8.84
CA GLU A 52 63.66 -60.78 8.33
C GLU A 52 62.66 -60.50 9.46
N ASN A 53 62.77 -61.18 10.61
CA ASN A 53 61.96 -60.86 11.79
C ASN A 53 62.17 -59.43 12.30
N ARG A 54 63.39 -58.88 12.20
CA ARG A 54 63.64 -57.47 12.53
C ARG A 54 62.95 -56.55 11.52
N ALA A 55 63.05 -56.84 10.23
CA ALA A 55 62.38 -56.06 9.19
C ALA A 55 60.86 -56.06 9.39
N CYS A 56 60.24 -57.23 9.59
CA CYS A 56 58.81 -57.37 9.86
C CYS A 56 58.36 -56.61 11.13
N ARG A 57 59.20 -56.56 12.18
CA ARG A 57 58.90 -55.75 13.38
C ARG A 57 58.95 -54.25 13.10
N VAL A 58 59.87 -53.79 12.26
CA VAL A 58 59.95 -52.37 11.87
C VAL A 58 58.72 -52.01 11.02
N GLU A 59 58.35 -52.85 10.08
CA GLU A 59 57.19 -52.66 9.22
C GLU A 59 55.87 -52.62 10.01
N ASN A 60 55.67 -53.54 10.95
CA ASN A 60 54.50 -53.51 11.86
C ASN A 60 54.42 -52.22 12.69
N LYS A 61 55.56 -51.67 13.12
CA LYS A 61 55.58 -50.36 13.80
C LYS A 61 55.18 -49.24 12.85
N ALA A 62 55.65 -49.27 11.61
CA ALA A 62 55.26 -48.29 10.59
C ALA A 62 53.75 -48.35 10.30
N PHE A 63 53.19 -49.55 10.10
CA PHE A 63 51.74 -49.74 9.92
C PHE A 63 50.92 -49.25 11.13
N HIS A 64 51.43 -49.43 12.35
CA HIS A 64 50.73 -48.92 13.53
C HIS A 64 50.70 -47.39 13.56
N GLN A 65 51.81 -46.74 13.21
CA GLN A 65 51.90 -45.29 13.10
C GLN A 65 50.98 -44.76 12.00
N GLU A 66 50.98 -45.37 10.81
CA GLU A 66 50.10 -45.01 9.70
C GLU A 66 48.62 -45.11 10.10
N ASN A 67 48.22 -46.20 10.76
CA ASN A 67 46.86 -46.34 11.28
C ASN A 67 46.51 -45.28 12.33
N GLN A 68 47.48 -44.83 13.13
CA GLN A 68 47.27 -43.75 14.07
C GLN A 68 47.03 -42.42 13.33
N THR A 69 47.84 -42.12 12.32
CA THR A 69 47.67 -40.93 11.47
C THR A 69 46.31 -40.94 10.76
N ILE A 70 45.90 -42.06 10.18
CA ILE A 70 44.59 -42.21 9.53
C ILE A 70 43.44 -41.94 10.53
N ARG A 71 43.56 -42.36 11.78
CA ARG A 71 42.53 -42.09 12.81
C ARG A 71 42.46 -40.59 13.14
N GLU A 72 43.60 -39.93 13.22
CA GLU A 72 43.67 -38.48 13.48
C GLU A 72 43.08 -37.69 12.29
N GLU A 73 43.42 -38.06 11.05
CA GLU A 73 42.85 -37.49 9.83
C GLU A 73 41.33 -37.66 9.75
N ASN A 74 40.82 -38.86 10.04
CA ASN A 74 39.37 -39.10 10.08
C ASN A 74 38.65 -38.24 11.14
N LYS A 75 39.30 -37.98 12.28
CA LYS A 75 38.76 -37.10 13.30
C LYS A 75 38.67 -35.65 12.79
N ILE A 76 39.72 -35.17 12.13
CA ILE A 76 39.74 -33.83 11.50
C ILE A 76 38.63 -33.72 10.45
N LEU A 77 38.51 -34.69 9.55
CA LEU A 77 37.47 -34.70 8.51
C LEU A 77 36.06 -34.68 9.10
N TRP A 78 35.83 -35.35 10.23
CA TRP A 78 34.55 -35.33 10.92
C TRP A 78 34.23 -33.93 11.47
N GLU A 79 35.21 -33.27 12.10
CA GLU A 79 35.08 -31.90 12.60
C GLU A 79 34.84 -30.89 11.47
N GLU A 80 35.56 -31.03 10.35
CA GLU A 80 35.37 -30.21 9.14
C GLU A 80 33.96 -30.36 8.56
N ASN A 81 33.45 -31.59 8.47
CA ASN A 81 32.10 -31.86 7.97
C ASN A 81 31.04 -31.23 8.89
N LYS A 82 31.24 -31.26 10.22
CA LYS A 82 30.36 -30.58 11.18
C LYS A 82 30.32 -29.07 10.93
N ILE A 83 31.48 -28.43 10.73
CA ILE A 83 31.57 -27.00 10.41
C ILE A 83 30.87 -26.69 9.08
N PHE A 84 31.03 -27.55 8.07
CA PHE A 84 30.39 -27.38 6.77
C PHE A 84 28.86 -27.41 6.87
N GLN A 85 28.30 -28.32 7.67
CA GLN A 85 26.86 -28.39 7.93
C GLN A 85 26.33 -27.14 8.64
N GLU A 86 27.08 -26.59 9.60
CA GLU A 86 26.71 -25.32 10.25
C GLU A 86 26.75 -24.14 9.28
N LYS A 87 27.79 -24.04 8.45
CA LYS A 87 27.87 -23.02 7.38
C LYS A 87 26.69 -23.11 6.42
N LYS A 88 26.31 -24.32 6.00
CA LYS A 88 25.13 -24.53 5.14
C LYS A 88 23.84 -24.00 5.78
N LYS A 89 23.59 -24.35 7.06
CA LYS A 89 22.42 -23.85 7.81
C LYS A 89 22.42 -22.33 7.93
N ASN A 90 23.58 -21.72 8.11
CA ASN A 90 23.70 -20.26 8.19
C ASN A 90 23.42 -19.58 6.84
N LEU A 91 23.88 -20.15 5.73
CA LEU A 91 23.56 -19.66 4.38
C LEU A 91 22.06 -19.76 4.07
N GLU A 92 21.42 -20.85 4.48
CA GLU A 92 19.96 -21.01 4.36
C GLU A 92 19.21 -19.91 5.15
N LYS A 93 19.62 -19.63 6.39
CA LYS A 93 19.06 -18.53 7.18
C LYS A 93 19.26 -17.17 6.51
N GLN A 94 20.45 -16.93 5.95
CA GLN A 94 20.76 -15.69 5.24
C GLN A 94 19.85 -15.50 4.02
N SER A 95 19.62 -16.57 3.23
CA SER A 95 18.69 -16.52 2.10
C SER A 95 17.25 -16.19 2.54
N VAL A 96 16.81 -16.69 3.69
CA VAL A 96 15.48 -16.36 4.24
C VAL A 96 15.42 -14.88 4.66
N LEU A 97 16.46 -14.36 5.32
CA LEU A 97 16.54 -12.96 5.69
C LEU A 97 16.50 -12.02 4.48
N GLU A 98 17.22 -12.35 3.41
CA GLU A 98 17.20 -11.57 2.15
C GLU A 98 15.79 -11.54 1.52
N LYS A 99 15.06 -12.65 1.57
CA LYS A 99 13.67 -12.70 1.10
C LYS A 99 12.77 -11.81 1.96
N GLN A 100 12.93 -11.83 3.28
CA GLN A 100 12.18 -10.97 4.20
C GLN A 100 12.49 -9.50 3.98
N GLU A 101 13.76 -9.13 3.80
CA GLU A 101 14.16 -7.75 3.53
C GLU A 101 13.55 -7.24 2.22
N ASN A 102 13.57 -8.07 1.17
CA ASN A 102 12.94 -7.74 -0.10
C ASN A 102 11.41 -7.58 0.02
N ALA A 103 10.74 -8.41 0.83
CA ALA A 103 9.32 -8.26 1.12
C ALA A 103 9.03 -6.93 1.84
N LEU A 104 9.81 -6.59 2.87
CA LEU A 104 9.70 -5.32 3.59
C LEU A 104 9.95 -4.11 2.69
N ARG A 105 10.95 -4.18 1.78
CA ARG A 105 11.20 -3.12 0.79
C ARG A 105 9.99 -2.90 -0.12
N LYS A 106 9.33 -3.98 -0.57
CA LYS A 106 8.10 -3.88 -1.39
C LYS A 106 6.94 -3.26 -0.60
N GLN A 107 6.73 -3.68 0.65
CA GLN A 107 5.70 -3.10 1.52
C GLN A 107 5.94 -1.61 1.77
N ASN A 108 7.18 -1.21 2.08
CA ASN A 108 7.53 0.19 2.26
C ASN A 108 7.32 1.03 1.00
N LYS A 109 7.56 0.46 -0.19
CA LYS A 109 7.25 1.15 -1.45
C LYS A 109 5.75 1.37 -1.62
N ALA A 110 4.93 0.34 -1.37
CA ALA A 110 3.47 0.45 -1.45
C ALA A 110 2.93 1.49 -0.46
N LEU A 111 3.40 1.50 0.79
CA LEU A 111 3.01 2.49 1.80
C LEU A 111 3.36 3.92 1.38
N ARG A 112 4.52 4.14 0.73
CA ARG A 112 4.89 5.46 0.20
C ARG A 112 3.93 5.94 -0.89
N GLU A 113 3.53 5.03 -1.79
CA GLU A 113 2.56 5.34 -2.84
C GLU A 113 1.18 5.69 -2.26
N GLU A 114 0.74 4.96 -1.24
CA GLU A 114 -0.51 5.24 -0.50
C GLU A 114 -0.47 6.61 0.20
N ILE A 115 0.64 6.95 0.87
CA ILE A 115 0.81 8.27 1.48
C ILE A 115 0.73 9.40 0.43
N ILE A 116 1.31 9.20 -0.76
CA ILE A 116 1.22 10.17 -1.85
C ILE A 116 -0.22 10.31 -2.35
N ALA A 117 -0.96 9.20 -2.47
CA ALA A 117 -2.36 9.22 -2.88
C ALA A 117 -3.24 9.97 -1.85
N LEU A 118 -3.07 9.70 -0.56
CA LEU A 118 -3.79 10.40 0.51
C LEU A 118 -3.51 11.91 0.50
N LYS A 119 -2.26 12.33 0.31
CA LYS A 119 -1.92 13.76 0.17
C LYS A 119 -2.61 14.43 -1.02
N LYS A 120 -2.75 13.72 -2.14
CA LYS A 120 -3.49 14.24 -3.30
C LYS A 120 -4.97 14.41 -2.99
N GLN A 121 -5.57 13.46 -2.27
CA GLN A 121 -6.97 13.57 -1.83
C GLN A 121 -7.17 14.73 -0.86
N GLU A 122 -6.27 14.93 0.10
CA GLU A 122 -6.30 16.06 1.04
C GLU A 122 -6.27 17.41 0.30
N ILE A 123 -5.40 17.55 -0.71
CA ILE A 123 -5.34 18.75 -1.54
C ILE A 123 -6.65 18.95 -2.31
N ALA A 124 -7.22 17.89 -2.89
CA ALA A 124 -8.49 17.98 -3.62
C ALA A 124 -9.63 18.43 -2.71
N PHE A 125 -9.77 17.85 -1.51
CA PHE A 125 -10.76 18.26 -0.53
C PHE A 125 -10.59 19.72 -0.10
N ALA A 126 -9.35 20.18 0.11
CA ALA A 126 -9.10 21.58 0.45
C ALA A 126 -9.49 22.55 -0.69
N MET A 127 -9.39 22.12 -1.95
CA MET A 127 -9.87 22.91 -3.09
C MET A 127 -11.40 22.94 -3.16
N GLU A 128 -12.06 21.81 -2.94
CA GLU A 128 -13.53 21.73 -2.87
C GLU A 128 -14.10 22.58 -1.73
N GLU A 129 -13.48 22.54 -0.55
CA GLU A 129 -13.88 23.37 0.59
C GLU A 129 -13.82 24.87 0.25
N LYS A 130 -12.73 25.31 -0.38
CA LYS A 130 -12.61 26.71 -0.83
C LYS A 130 -13.66 27.09 -1.88
N ALA A 131 -13.95 26.19 -2.82
CA ALA A 131 -14.98 26.42 -3.82
C ALA A 131 -16.36 26.59 -3.17
N LEU A 132 -16.71 25.72 -2.22
CA LEU A 132 -17.95 25.82 -1.45
C LEU A 132 -18.03 27.11 -0.62
N GLN A 133 -16.91 27.53 -0.01
CA GLN A 133 -16.87 28.81 0.72
C GLN A 133 -17.16 30.00 -0.20
N HIS A 134 -16.61 30.00 -1.42
CA HIS A 134 -16.91 31.05 -2.41
C HIS A 134 -18.39 31.02 -2.84
N GLU A 135 -18.97 29.84 -3.05
CA GLU A 135 -20.39 29.70 -3.39
C GLU A 135 -21.31 30.20 -2.28
N ILE A 136 -20.99 29.89 -1.02
CA ILE A 136 -21.72 30.41 0.15
C ILE A 136 -21.65 31.93 0.22
N MET A 137 -20.48 32.52 -0.04
CA MET A 137 -20.32 33.98 -0.07
C MET A 137 -21.16 34.62 -1.18
N ALA A 138 -21.13 34.05 -2.39
CA ALA A 138 -21.92 34.54 -3.52
C ALA A 138 -23.42 34.51 -3.22
N LEU A 139 -23.93 33.40 -2.67
CA LEU A 139 -25.33 33.27 -2.26
C LEU A 139 -25.72 34.27 -1.15
N TRP A 140 -24.79 34.58 -0.25
CA TRP A 140 -25.02 35.58 0.79
C TRP A 140 -25.16 37.00 0.19
N GLU A 141 -24.29 37.35 -0.76
CA GLU A 141 -24.36 38.62 -1.48
C GLU A 141 -25.64 38.74 -2.31
N GLU A 142 -26.03 37.68 -3.01
CA GLU A 142 -27.28 37.62 -3.79
C GLU A 142 -28.51 37.82 -2.88
N ASN A 143 -28.57 37.11 -1.75
CA ASN A 143 -29.64 37.28 -0.78
C ASN A 143 -29.70 38.71 -0.22
N LYS A 144 -28.55 39.33 0.03
CA LYS A 144 -28.48 40.72 0.47
C LYS A 144 -29.03 41.66 -0.59
N ALA A 145 -28.67 41.47 -1.86
CA ALA A 145 -29.19 42.25 -2.98
C ALA A 145 -30.72 42.08 -3.13
N PHE A 146 -31.24 40.85 -3.00
CA PHE A 146 -32.69 40.61 -3.00
C PHE A 146 -33.41 41.33 -1.86
N GLN A 147 -32.85 41.34 -0.65
CA GLN A 147 -33.43 42.09 0.46
C GLN A 147 -33.47 43.60 0.19
N GLU A 148 -32.47 44.16 -0.48
CA GLU A 148 -32.46 45.56 -0.89
C GLU A 148 -33.53 45.84 -1.95
N GLN A 149 -33.68 44.97 -2.94
CA GLN A 149 -34.74 45.09 -3.96
C GLN A 149 -36.14 45.05 -3.33
N ILE A 150 -36.39 44.16 -2.37
CA ILE A 150 -37.68 44.11 -1.64
C ILE A 150 -37.96 45.44 -0.93
N LYS A 151 -36.94 46.05 -0.30
CA LYS A 151 -37.10 47.36 0.35
C LYS A 151 -37.44 48.46 -0.63
N VAL A 152 -36.85 48.44 -1.83
CA VAL A 152 -37.15 49.41 -2.90
C VAL A 152 -38.59 49.22 -3.38
N LEU A 153 -38.99 47.99 -3.74
CA LEU A 153 -40.36 47.67 -4.16
C LEU A 153 -41.40 48.10 -3.12
N HIS A 154 -41.11 47.92 -1.84
CA HIS A 154 -42.03 48.36 -0.78
C HIS A 154 -42.19 49.88 -0.71
N LYS A 155 -41.13 50.65 -1.00
CA LYS A 155 -41.22 52.11 -1.09
C LYS A 155 -42.01 52.55 -2.32
N ASP A 156 -41.78 51.91 -3.46
CA ASP A 156 -42.49 52.20 -4.70
C ASP A 156 -43.99 51.89 -4.57
N ASP A 157 -44.34 50.75 -3.98
CA ASP A 157 -45.73 50.39 -3.70
C ASP A 157 -46.41 51.39 -2.76
N LYS A 158 -45.69 51.91 -1.76
CA LYS A 158 -46.20 52.98 -0.89
C LYS A 158 -46.45 54.27 -1.68
N ALA A 159 -45.51 54.68 -2.53
CA ALA A 159 -45.65 55.88 -3.36
C ALA A 159 -46.84 55.77 -4.33
N LEU A 160 -47.00 54.61 -4.97
CA LEU A 160 -48.15 54.34 -5.86
C LEU A 160 -49.49 54.43 -5.12
N ARG A 161 -49.58 53.91 -3.88
CA ARG A 161 -50.80 54.05 -3.07
C ARG A 161 -51.13 55.51 -2.74
N GLU A 162 -50.10 56.33 -2.50
CA GLU A 162 -50.27 57.77 -2.26
C GLU A 162 -50.73 58.50 -3.54
N GLU A 163 -50.16 58.16 -4.70
CA GLU A 163 -50.58 58.69 -6.01
C GLU A 163 -52.02 58.27 -6.36
N GLU A 164 -52.39 57.01 -6.17
CA GLU A 164 -53.77 56.55 -6.35
C GLU A 164 -54.76 57.30 -5.47
N LYS A 165 -54.37 57.64 -4.23
CA LYS A 165 -55.20 58.42 -3.32
C LYS A 165 -55.37 59.85 -3.85
N ALA A 166 -54.29 60.51 -4.27
CA ALA A 166 -54.35 61.85 -4.85
C ALA A 166 -55.22 61.90 -6.11
N LEU A 167 -55.10 60.93 -7.01
CA LEU A 167 -55.95 60.83 -8.20
C LEU A 167 -57.43 60.63 -7.87
N ARG A 168 -57.76 59.90 -6.81
CA ARG A 168 -59.16 59.77 -6.35
C ARG A 168 -59.70 61.11 -5.85
N GLU A 169 -58.90 61.86 -5.10
CA GLU A 169 -59.27 63.19 -4.61
C GLU A 169 -59.47 64.18 -5.78
N GLU A 170 -58.55 64.20 -6.76
CA GLU A 170 -58.68 65.01 -7.97
C GLU A 170 -59.93 64.65 -8.78
N LYS A 171 -60.23 63.37 -8.94
CA LYS A 171 -61.43 62.91 -9.64
C LYS A 171 -62.72 63.37 -8.96
N ILE A 172 -62.75 63.40 -7.63
CA ILE A 172 -63.90 63.92 -6.86
C ILE A 172 -64.02 65.43 -7.11
N ALA A 173 -62.93 66.19 -6.97
CA ALA A 173 -62.93 67.63 -7.20
C ALA A 173 -63.41 68.01 -8.61
N LEU A 174 -62.93 67.31 -9.65
CA LEU A 174 -63.39 67.51 -11.03
C LEU A 174 -64.88 67.20 -11.21
N HIS A 175 -65.41 66.21 -10.47
CA HIS A 175 -66.85 65.91 -10.52
C HIS A 175 -67.67 67.02 -9.88
N GLU A 176 -67.23 67.57 -8.75
CA GLU A 176 -67.86 68.71 -8.07
C GLU A 176 -67.82 69.98 -8.95
N GLU A 177 -66.68 70.28 -9.56
CA GLU A 177 -66.55 71.39 -10.51
C GLU A 177 -67.52 71.25 -11.69
N LYS A 178 -67.61 70.04 -12.27
CA LYS A 178 -68.57 69.75 -13.35
C LYS A 178 -70.01 69.99 -12.91
N LEU A 179 -70.39 69.61 -11.68
CA LEU A 179 -71.72 69.87 -11.14
C LEU A 179 -71.98 71.37 -10.97
N SER A 180 -71.00 72.12 -10.43
CA SER A 180 -71.08 73.59 -10.30
C SER A 180 -71.30 74.28 -11.64
N ILE A 181 -70.53 73.92 -12.68
CA ILE A 181 -70.68 74.47 -14.03
C ILE A 181 -72.07 74.16 -14.62
N GLN A 182 -72.62 72.97 -14.34
CA GLN A 182 -73.97 72.62 -14.79
C GLN A 182 -75.05 73.47 -14.11
N GLU A 183 -74.88 73.80 -12.83
CA GLU A 183 -75.78 74.68 -12.10
C GLU A 183 -75.68 76.13 -12.61
N GLU A 184 -74.48 76.64 -12.83
CA GLU A 184 -74.25 77.96 -13.45
C GLU A 184 -74.88 78.05 -14.83
N TYR A 185 -74.72 77.02 -15.67
CA TYR A 185 -75.34 76.99 -16.99
C TYR A 185 -76.88 77.03 -16.91
N LYS A 186 -77.49 76.28 -15.98
CA LYS A 186 -78.94 76.33 -15.74
C LYS A 186 -79.39 77.73 -15.32
N ALA A 187 -78.72 78.33 -14.34
CA ALA A 187 -79.02 79.69 -13.90
C ALA A 187 -78.93 80.71 -15.05
N LEU A 188 -77.89 80.63 -15.88
CA LEU A 188 -77.73 81.49 -17.05
C LEU A 188 -78.85 81.27 -18.10
N THR A 189 -79.30 80.03 -18.30
CA THR A 189 -80.45 79.77 -19.19
C THR A 189 -81.73 80.38 -18.65
N GLU A 190 -81.98 80.26 -17.35
CA GLU A 190 -83.13 80.87 -16.68
C GLU A 190 -83.10 82.40 -16.80
N GLU A 191 -81.96 83.03 -16.53
CA GLU A 191 -81.75 84.47 -16.70
C GLU A 191 -82.02 84.92 -18.14
N ASN A 192 -81.51 84.20 -19.14
CA ASN A 192 -81.76 84.50 -20.55
C ASN A 192 -83.25 84.36 -20.92
N THR A 193 -83.98 83.40 -20.32
CA THR A 193 -85.43 83.30 -20.54
C THR A 193 -86.18 84.47 -19.90
N ALA A 194 -85.79 84.88 -18.70
CA ALA A 194 -86.38 86.04 -18.01
C ALA A 194 -86.15 87.33 -18.81
N LEU A 195 -84.92 87.58 -19.28
CA LEU A 195 -84.57 88.75 -20.11
C LEU A 195 -85.36 88.77 -21.43
N ASN A 196 -85.54 87.62 -22.07
CA ASN A 196 -86.36 87.52 -23.28
C ASN A 196 -87.84 87.84 -23.02
N ASN A 197 -88.39 87.43 -21.87
CA ASN A 197 -89.75 87.77 -21.47
C ASN A 197 -89.89 89.27 -21.17
N GLU A 198 -88.93 89.87 -20.47
CA GLU A 198 -88.89 91.32 -20.22
C GLU A 198 -88.81 92.11 -21.54
N LYS A 199 -87.95 91.69 -22.47
CA LYS A 199 -87.86 92.29 -23.81
C LYS A 199 -89.19 92.22 -24.57
N LYS A 200 -89.93 91.11 -24.47
CA LYS A 200 -91.27 90.98 -25.07
C LYS A 200 -92.26 91.94 -24.41
N ALA A 201 -92.27 92.02 -23.07
CA ALA A 201 -93.15 92.93 -22.32
C ALA A 201 -92.88 94.40 -22.67
N LEU A 202 -91.62 94.83 -22.73
CA LEU A 202 -91.24 96.18 -23.15
C LEU A 202 -91.66 96.48 -24.61
N LEU A 203 -91.66 95.49 -25.49
CA LEU A 203 -92.11 95.65 -26.87
C LEU A 203 -93.63 95.81 -26.95
N GLU A 204 -94.38 95.09 -26.11
CA GLU A 204 -95.83 95.26 -25.94
C GLU A 204 -96.18 96.64 -25.34
N GLU A 205 -95.45 97.07 -24.32
CA GLU A 205 -95.62 98.40 -23.72
C GLU A 205 -95.34 99.52 -24.74
N ASN A 206 -94.25 99.42 -25.49
CA ASN A 206 -93.95 100.37 -26.57
C ASN A 206 -95.05 100.40 -27.64
N LYS A 207 -95.63 99.25 -28.02
CA LYS A 207 -96.78 99.19 -28.93
C LYS A 207 -97.99 99.91 -28.32
N ALA A 208 -98.31 99.64 -27.07
CA ALA A 208 -99.42 100.29 -26.36
C ALA A 208 -99.23 101.82 -26.28
N LEU A 209 -98.01 102.29 -25.99
CA LEU A 209 -97.67 103.72 -25.99
C LEU A 209 -97.80 104.34 -27.39
N GLN A 210 -97.38 103.65 -28.45
CA GLN A 210 -97.58 104.11 -29.84
C GLN A 210 -99.07 104.24 -30.18
N ASP A 211 -99.88 103.27 -29.78
CA ASP A 211 -101.33 103.31 -30.01
C ASP A 211 -102.01 104.42 -29.20
N LEU A 212 -101.61 104.63 -27.94
CA LEU A 212 -102.06 105.78 -27.14
C LEU A 212 -101.71 107.11 -27.80
N ASN A 213 -100.48 107.24 -28.31
CA ASN A 213 -100.04 108.46 -29.01
C ASN A 213 -100.85 108.71 -30.29
N LYS A 214 -101.19 107.65 -31.05
CA LYS A 214 -102.13 107.76 -32.18
C LYS A 214 -103.52 108.23 -31.73
N THR A 215 -104.05 107.74 -30.60
CA THR A 215 -105.36 108.18 -30.09
C THR A 215 -105.36 109.63 -29.58
N LEU A 216 -104.25 110.10 -29.01
CA LEU A 216 -104.08 111.49 -28.55
C LEU A 216 -103.86 112.48 -29.72
N CYS A 217 -103.15 112.07 -30.77
CA CYS A 217 -102.96 112.89 -31.98
C CYS A 217 -104.10 112.77 -33.01
N GLY A 218 -105.01 111.80 -32.87
CA GLY A 218 -106.22 111.65 -33.70
C GLY A 218 -107.48 112.27 -33.09
N GLY A 219 -107.35 112.91 -31.93
CA GLY A 219 -108.40 113.67 -31.26
C GLY A 219 -108.22 115.18 -31.47
N GLU A 220 -108.18 115.62 -32.73
CA GLU A 220 -108.51 116.97 -33.22
C GLU A 220 -108.55 116.97 -34.76
#